data_AF-A0A419GRY5-F1
#
_entry.id   AF-A0A419GRY5-F1
#
_cell.length_a   1.000
_cell.length_b   1.000
_cell.length_c   1.000
_cell.angle_alpha   90.00
_cell.angle_beta   90.00
_cell.angle_gamma   90.00
#
_symmetry.space_group_name_H-M   'P 1'
#
loop_
_entity.id
_entity.type
_entity.pdbx_description
1 polymer ?
#
loop_
_entity_poly.entity_id
_entity_poly.type
_entity_poly.pdbx_seq_one_letter_code
_entity_poly.pdbx_strand_id
1 'polypeptide(L)'
;MVSTREYEIQGSLHIMAGGYQSRISDLLNKRDSKFIPLTDAIFLSIRNPEGEPRHADVVLVKVDCIEMIVPDSQEEQKAARDAESKGPDNVVSVKWR
;
A
#
# COMPACT_ATOMS: atom_id res chain seq x y z
N MET A 1 -0.54 4.53 -4.64
CA MET A 1 -1.53 3.92 -5.53
C MET A 1 -1.03 2.54 -5.91
N VAL A 2 -1.92 1.55 -5.95
CA VAL A 2 -1.61 0.16 -6.38
C VAL A 2 -2.44 -0.13 -7.63
N SER A 3 -1.78 -0.54 -8.70
CA SER A 3 -2.43 -0.93 -9.94
C SER A 3 -2.32 -2.44 -10.14
N THR A 4 -3.44 -3.02 -10.55
CA THR A 4 -3.57 -4.42 -10.99
C THR A 4 -4.12 -4.42 -12.41
N ARG A 5 -4.20 -5.58 -13.05
CA ARG A 5 -4.78 -5.70 -14.39
C ARG A 5 -6.24 -5.21 -14.51
N GLU A 6 -7.00 -5.23 -13.40
CA GLU A 6 -8.44 -4.95 -13.41
C GLU A 6 -8.82 -3.67 -12.67
N TYR A 7 -7.99 -3.24 -11.71
CA TYR A 7 -8.32 -2.15 -10.80
C TYR A 7 -7.13 -1.24 -10.52
N GLU A 8 -7.43 0.04 -10.41
CA GLU A 8 -6.62 1.03 -9.70
C GLU A 8 -7.13 1.18 -8.29
N ILE A 9 -6.23 1.08 -7.30
CA ILE A 9 -6.58 1.04 -5.88
C ILE A 9 -5.78 2.13 -5.16
N GLN A 10 -6.51 3.01 -4.48
CA GLN A 10 -5.99 4.01 -3.56
C GLN A 10 -6.44 3.63 -2.14
N GLY A 11 -5.56 3.12 -1.27
CA GLY A 11 -5.84 2.99 0.17
C GLY A 11 -4.66 3.39 1.06
N SER A 12 -4.53 2.78 2.22
CA SER A 12 -3.38 2.95 3.10
C SER A 12 -2.62 1.64 3.21
N LEU A 13 -1.33 1.66 2.88
CA LEU A 13 -0.46 0.52 3.13
C LEU A 13 0.23 0.68 4.48
N HIS A 14 0.18 -0.37 5.28
CA HIS A 14 0.71 -0.42 6.63
C HIS A 14 2.04 -1.16 6.66
N ILE A 15 3.16 -0.44 6.82
CA ILE A 15 4.51 -1.02 6.93
C ILE A 15 5.03 -0.95 8.37
N MET A 16 5.72 -2.00 8.83
CA MET A 16 6.37 -2.00 10.14
C MET A 16 7.60 -1.07 10.10
N ALA A 17 7.67 -0.16 11.06
CA ALA A 17 8.77 0.76 11.30
C ALA A 17 9.99 0.02 11.86
N GLY A 18 11.20 0.34 11.37
CA GLY A 18 12.47 -0.14 11.93
C GLY A 18 13.10 -1.34 11.21
N GLY A 19 14.24 -1.11 10.54
CA GLY A 19 15.09 -2.14 9.91
C GLY A 19 14.87 -2.35 8.40
N TYR A 20 15.42 -3.44 7.84
CA TYR A 20 15.33 -3.90 6.42
C TYR A 20 13.88 -4.25 5.98
N GLN A 21 12.86 -3.79 6.70
CA GLN A 21 11.45 -4.05 6.43
C GLN A 21 10.64 -2.75 6.28
N SER A 22 11.32 -1.60 6.31
CA SER A 22 10.73 -0.27 6.18
C SER A 22 10.48 0.17 4.73
N ARG A 23 10.87 -0.65 3.74
CA ARG A 23 10.67 -0.34 2.32
C ARG A 23 9.55 -1.19 1.74
N ILE A 24 8.74 -0.58 0.88
CA ILE A 24 7.70 -1.27 0.10
C ILE A 24 8.33 -2.42 -0.71
N SER A 25 9.55 -2.24 -1.24
CA SER A 25 10.29 -3.29 -1.94
C SER A 25 10.53 -4.52 -1.07
N ASP A 26 10.85 -4.33 0.20
CA ASP A 26 11.18 -5.43 1.11
C ASP A 26 9.91 -6.21 1.48
N LEU A 27 8.77 -5.51 1.60
CA LEU A 27 7.45 -6.13 1.76
C LEU A 27 7.07 -6.99 0.56
N LEU A 28 7.27 -6.49 -0.66
CA LEU A 28 6.95 -7.21 -1.90
C LEU A 28 7.86 -8.41 -2.14
N ASN A 29 9.13 -8.33 -1.71
CA ASN A 29 10.11 -9.39 -1.90
C ASN A 29 10.07 -10.49 -0.84
N LYS A 30 9.26 -10.34 0.23
CA LYS A 30 9.08 -11.41 1.23
C LYS A 30 8.38 -12.61 0.58
N ARG A 31 9.09 -13.74 0.51
CA ARG A 31 8.59 -15.01 -0.07
C ARG A 31 7.26 -15.50 0.50
N ASP A 32 6.94 -15.13 1.74
CA ASP A 32 5.73 -15.59 2.43
C ASP A 32 4.53 -14.63 2.29
N SER A 33 4.76 -13.40 1.82
CA SER A 33 3.71 -12.39 1.67
C SER A 33 2.91 -12.62 0.39
N LYS A 34 1.83 -13.40 0.47
CA LYS A 34 0.93 -13.63 -0.68
C LYS A 34 -0.03 -12.47 -0.95
N PHE A 35 -0.36 -11.70 0.09
CA PHE A 35 -1.32 -10.61 0.03
C PHE A 35 -0.78 -9.37 0.75
N ILE A 36 -1.16 -8.21 0.24
CA ILE A 36 -0.92 -6.92 0.86
C ILE A 36 -2.27 -6.32 1.27
N PRO A 37 -2.47 -6.00 2.55
CA PRO A 37 -3.65 -5.30 3.00
C PRO A 37 -3.54 -3.79 2.71
N LEU A 38 -4.60 -3.25 2.12
CA LEU A 38 -4.84 -1.82 1.98
C LEU A 38 -6.06 -1.45 2.82
N THR A 39 -5.97 -0.44 3.67
CA THR A 39 -7.12 0.06 4.46
C THR A 39 -7.66 1.36 3.88
N ASP A 40 -8.89 1.76 4.23
CA ASP A 40 -9.54 2.97 3.69
C ASP A 40 -9.43 3.03 2.15
N ALA A 41 -9.70 1.91 1.49
CA ALA A 41 -9.40 1.72 0.09
C ALA A 41 -10.55 2.16 -0.81
N ILE A 42 -10.22 2.97 -1.80
CA ILE A 42 -11.06 3.34 -2.93
C ILE A 42 -10.48 2.62 -4.15
N PHE A 43 -11.31 1.93 -4.92
CA PHE A 43 -10.88 1.24 -6.12
C PHE A 43 -11.82 1.48 -7.29
N LEU A 44 -11.23 1.65 -8.47
CA LEU A 44 -11.91 1.89 -9.73
C LEU A 44 -11.50 0.81 -10.74
N SER A 45 -12.47 0.34 -11.53
CA SER A 45 -12.16 -0.64 -12.57
C SER A 45 -11.49 0.04 -13.76
N ILE A 46 -10.34 -0.48 -14.19
CA ILE A 46 -9.62 0.00 -15.38
C ILE A 46 -10.45 -0.20 -16.65
N ARG A 47 -11.30 -1.23 -16.68
CA ARG A 47 -12.17 -1.54 -17.84
C ARG A 47 -13.39 -0.62 -17.92
N ASN A 48 -13.71 0.11 -16.86
CA ASN A 48 -14.82 1.05 -16.81
C ASN A 48 -14.40 2.30 -16.00
N PRO A 49 -13.54 3.16 -16.57
CA PRO A 49 -13.01 4.33 -15.86
C PRO A 49 -14.08 5.40 -15.57
N GLU A 50 -15.20 5.40 -16.28
CA GLU A 50 -16.35 6.26 -16.00
C GLU A 50 -17.30 5.67 -14.93
N GLY A 51 -17.00 4.47 -14.43
CA GLY A 51 -17.76 3.82 -13.36
C GLY A 51 -17.59 4.51 -12.01
N GLU A 52 -18.49 4.20 -11.07
CA GLU A 52 -18.39 4.72 -9.71
C GLU A 52 -17.22 4.04 -8.95
N PRO A 53 -16.32 4.83 -8.32
CA PRO A 53 -15.32 4.29 -7.41
C PRO A 53 -15.99 3.56 -6.24
N ARG A 54 -15.44 2.41 -5.87
CA ARG A 54 -15.95 1.60 -4.76
C ARG A 54 -15.08 1.80 -3.54
N HIS A 55 -15.72 1.98 -2.38
CA HIS A 55 -15.03 2.06 -1.10
C HIS A 55 -15.06 0.69 -0.38
N ALA A 56 -13.97 0.36 0.30
CA ALA A 56 -13.89 -0.78 1.20
C ALA A 56 -12.93 -0.45 2.36
N ASP A 57 -13.33 -0.83 3.58
CA ASP A 57 -12.51 -0.62 4.77
C ASP A 57 -11.18 -1.36 4.68
N VAL A 58 -11.19 -2.55 4.05
CA VAL A 58 -10.01 -3.37 3.81
C VAL A 58 -10.08 -4.02 2.42
N VAL A 59 -8.99 -3.94 1.66
CA VAL A 59 -8.77 -4.68 0.41
C VAL A 59 -7.50 -5.51 0.53
N LEU A 60 -7.61 -6.81 0.28
CA LEU A 60 -6.44 -7.70 0.20
C LEU A 60 -6.03 -7.85 -1.27
N VAL A 61 -4.86 -7.33 -1.62
CA VAL A 61 -4.33 -7.41 -2.98
C VAL A 61 -3.28 -8.52 -3.04
N LYS A 62 -3.45 -9.48 -3.95
CA LYS A 62 -2.44 -10.52 -4.15
C LYS A 62 -1.18 -9.90 -4.76
N VAL A 63 0.00 -10.17 -4.18
CA VAL A 63 1.28 -9.58 -4.64
C VAL A 63 1.57 -9.87 -6.11
N ASP A 64 1.34 -11.11 -6.55
CA ASP A 64 1.54 -11.53 -7.95
C ASP A 64 0.64 -10.80 -8.96
N CYS A 65 -0.42 -10.11 -8.51
CA CYS A 65 -1.35 -9.38 -9.36
C CYS A 65 -1.04 -7.88 -9.43
N ILE A 66 -0.04 -7.42 -8.68
CA ILE A 66 0.38 -6.03 -8.64
C ILE A 66 1.28 -5.76 -9.84
N GLU A 67 0.85 -4.88 -10.73
CA GLU A 67 1.63 -4.44 -11.89
C GLU A 67 2.48 -3.21 -11.54
N MET A 68 1.98 -2.35 -10.64
CA MET A 68 2.67 -1.13 -10.22
C MET A 68 2.24 -0.70 -8.82
N ILE A 69 3.20 -0.19 -8.04
CA ILE A 69 2.94 0.57 -6.82
C ILE A 69 3.68 1.90 -6.92
N VAL A 70 2.95 2.99 -6.70
CA VAL A 70 3.52 4.35 -6.66
C VAL A 70 3.34 4.89 -5.25
N PRO A 71 4.41 5.00 -4.40
CA PRO A 71 4.48 5.68 -3.08
C PRO A 71 4.17 7.19 -3.11
N ASP A 72 3.42 7.68 -2.10
CA ASP A 72 3.15 9.11 -1.95
C ASP A 72 4.40 9.62 -1.25
N SER A 73 5.22 10.28 -2.05
CA SER A 73 6.55 10.75 -1.67
C SER A 73 6.58 11.57 -0.38
N GLN A 74 5.48 12.20 0.04
CA GLN A 74 5.41 12.93 1.31
C GLN A 74 5.14 12.03 2.51
N GLU A 75 4.28 11.03 2.34
CA GLU A 75 3.94 10.08 3.40
C GLU A 75 5.05 9.05 3.63
N GLU A 76 5.76 8.63 2.59
CA GLU A 76 6.92 7.74 2.73
C GLU A 76 8.06 8.40 3.52
N GLN A 77 8.33 9.69 3.29
CA GLN A 77 9.33 10.45 4.06
C GLN A 77 8.90 10.68 5.51
N LYS A 78 7.61 10.92 5.75
CA LYS A 78 7.06 11.04 7.10
C LYS A 78 7.10 9.70 7.82
N ALA A 79 6.76 8.60 7.15
CA ALA A 79 6.84 7.25 7.67
C ALA A 79 8.26 6.85 8.07
N ALA A 80 9.24 7.15 7.22
CA ALA A 80 10.64 6.91 7.52
C ALA A 80 11.10 7.71 8.77
N ARG A 81 10.74 8.99 8.86
CA ARG A 81 11.06 9.84 10.02
C ARG A 81 10.37 9.39 11.31
N ASP A 82 9.09 9.02 11.23
CA ASP A 82 8.31 8.55 12.36
C ASP A 82 8.80 7.17 12.84
N ALA A 83 9.23 6.30 11.91
CA ALA A 83 9.83 5.01 12.20
C ALA A 83 11.18 5.13 12.93
N GLU A 84 12.02 6.08 12.52
CA GLU A 84 13.30 6.38 13.18
C GLU A 84 13.10 6.94 14.60
N SER A 85 12.02 7.68 14.84
CA SER A 85 11.74 8.30 16.14
C SER A 85 11.07 7.40 17.18
N LYS A 86 10.40 6.30 16.79
CA LYS A 86 9.49 5.57 17.69
C LYS A 86 9.81 4.08 17.94
N GLY A 87 10.88 3.54 17.37
CA GLY A 87 11.29 2.14 17.58
C GLY A 87 10.51 1.10 16.75
N PRO A 88 10.94 -0.18 16.77
CA PRO A 88 10.70 -1.18 15.71
C PRO A 88 9.29 -1.81 15.62
N ASP A 89 8.34 -1.36 16.44
CA ASP A 89 7.00 -1.98 16.55
C ASP A 89 5.85 -1.12 15.98
N ASN A 90 6.16 -0.04 15.26
CA ASN A 90 5.11 0.88 14.79
C ASN A 90 4.65 0.58 13.37
N VAL A 91 3.33 0.56 13.16
CA VAL A 91 2.73 0.46 11.84
C VAL A 91 2.57 1.86 11.25
N VAL A 92 3.07 2.10 10.04
CA VAL A 92 2.86 3.37 9.33
C VAL A 92 1.93 3.20 8.14
N SER A 93 0.86 4.00 8.12
CA SER A 93 -0.12 4.10 7.05
C SER A 93 0.36 5.07 5.97
N VAL A 94 0.43 4.63 4.72
CA VAL A 94 0.69 5.48 3.54
C VAL A 94 -0.60 5.67 2.75
N LYS A 95 -1.30 6.78 2.95
CA LYS A 95 -2.45 7.27 2.19
C LYS A 95 -2.03 7.78 0.81
N TRP A 96 -2.93 7.63 -0.15
CA TRP A 96 -2.77 8.17 -1.51
C TRP A 96 -3.82 9.23 -1.78
N ARG A 97 -3.44 10.24 -2.57
CA ARG A 97 -4.36 11.20 -3.20
C ARG A 97 -4.65 10.81 -4.64
#